data_AF-A0A183LK83-F1
#
_entry.id   AF-A0A183LK83-F1
#
_cell.length_a   1.000
_cell.length_b   1.000
_cell.length_c   1.000
_cell.angle_alpha   90.00
_cell.angle_beta   90.00
_cell.angle_gamma   90.00
#
_symmetry.space_group_name_H-M   'P 1'
#
loop_
_entity.id
_entity.type
_entity.pdbx_description
1 polymer ?
#
loop_
_entity_poly.entity_id
_entity_poly.type
_entity_poly.pdbx_seq_one_letter_code
_entity_poly.pdbx_strand_id
1 'polypeptide(L)'
;MEYVRSQRGADIASDHHLLIAKMKLKLKMHWTTGRTISQMFNTAFLQDTDRLNKFKIALSNKFQALHDLLNEEGTTMKGNLMGIKEAITSTCHEILGHKKHHHKECITVDRLDKIQVRRNKKAAIDTSRTREEIFKAQAEYTEANKELDRSIRTNRRKYVEDLAMAAEKAAR
;
A
#
# COMPACT_ATOMS: atom_id res chain seq x y z
N MET A 1 -4.48 -5.26 36.77
CA MET A 1 -4.17 -6.46 37.58
C MET A 1 -3.77 -7.56 36.62
N GLU A 2 -2.52 -7.99 36.69
CA GLU A 2 -1.97 -9.04 35.84
C GLU A 2 -2.30 -10.39 36.45
N TYR A 3 -2.78 -11.30 35.61
CA TYR A 3 -3.18 -12.63 36.03
C TYR A 3 -2.00 -13.57 35.79
N VAL A 4 -1.25 -13.85 36.84
CA VAL A 4 -0.10 -14.76 36.84
C VAL A 4 -0.57 -16.10 37.40
N ARG A 5 -0.41 -17.17 36.63
CA ARG A 5 -0.73 -18.54 37.07
C ARG A 5 0.53 -19.39 36.97
N SER A 6 0.88 -20.05 38.07
CA SER A 6 1.92 -21.08 38.10
C SER A 6 1.34 -22.39 37.55
N GLN A 7 1.95 -22.97 36.53
CA GLN A 7 1.58 -24.28 36.01
C GLN A 7 2.60 -25.33 36.51
N ARG A 8 2.11 -26.45 37.05
CA ARG A 8 2.96 -27.62 37.33
C ARG A 8 3.11 -28.43 36.05
N GLY A 9 4.28 -28.38 35.43
CA GLY A 9 4.66 -29.29 34.36
C GLY A 9 4.94 -30.68 34.92
N ALA A 10 4.43 -31.71 34.26
CA ALA A 10 4.84 -33.08 34.48
C ALA A 10 6.22 -33.28 33.81
N ASP A 11 7.16 -33.83 34.59
CA ASP A 11 8.50 -34.35 34.26
C ASP A 11 9.80 -33.52 34.52
N ILE A 12 10.53 -34.06 35.52
CA ILE A 12 11.99 -34.28 35.74
C ILE A 12 12.92 -33.08 36.02
N ALA A 13 13.25 -32.94 37.32
CA ALA A 13 14.50 -32.44 37.92
C ALA A 13 14.94 -30.99 37.63
N SER A 14 14.06 -30.01 37.87
CA SER A 14 14.46 -28.62 38.05
C SER A 14 13.65 -27.98 39.17
N ASP A 15 14.31 -27.39 40.17
CA ASP A 15 13.70 -26.70 41.31
C ASP A 15 13.07 -25.34 40.93
N HIS A 16 12.86 -25.10 39.63
CA HIS A 16 12.39 -23.82 39.11
C HIS A 16 10.93 -23.94 38.65
N HIS A 17 10.07 -23.07 39.20
CA HIS A 17 8.67 -23.02 38.82
C HIS A 17 8.46 -22.14 37.57
N LEU A 18 7.83 -22.71 36.54
CA LEU A 18 7.46 -21.97 35.34
C LEU A 18 6.33 -20.97 35.67
N LEU A 19 6.63 -19.69 35.52
CA LEU A 19 5.67 -18.60 35.69
C LEU A 19 5.26 -18.06 34.33
N ILE A 20 3.95 -18.09 34.05
CA ILE A 20 3.38 -17.50 32.84
C ILE A 20 2.55 -16.28 33.26
N ALA A 21 2.96 -15.10 32.81
CA ALA A 21 2.26 -13.85 33.04
C ALA A 21 1.54 -13.40 31.77
N LYS A 22 0.28 -12.97 31.91
CA LYS A 22 -0.51 -12.41 30.81
C LYS A 22 -0.71 -10.91 31.05
N MET A 23 -0.04 -10.09 30.26
CA MET A 23 -0.07 -8.61 30.37
C MET A 23 -0.84 -7.98 29.20
N LYS A 24 -1.45 -6.82 29.44
CA LYS A 24 -2.18 -6.04 28.43
C LYS A 24 -1.53 -4.66 28.30
N LEU A 25 -0.72 -4.46 27.25
CA LEU A 25 -0.02 -3.20 27.00
C LEU A 25 -0.82 -2.30 26.04
N LYS A 26 -0.82 -0.98 26.29
CA LYS A 26 -1.33 0.04 25.34
C LYS A 26 -0.14 0.86 24.83
N LEU A 27 0.23 0.71 23.56
CA LEU A 27 1.30 1.47 22.93
C LEU A 27 0.73 2.66 22.16
N LYS A 28 1.27 3.85 22.43
CA LYS A 28 0.97 5.06 21.66
C LYS A 28 2.06 5.23 20.61
N MET A 29 1.73 4.99 19.34
CA MET A 29 2.66 5.30 18.24
C MET A 29 2.77 6.81 18.07
N HIS A 30 4.01 7.31 17.98
CA HIS A 30 4.26 8.63 17.41
C HIS A 30 4.29 8.45 15.89
N TRP A 31 3.38 9.13 15.19
CA TRP A 31 3.35 9.09 13.73
C TRP A 31 4.52 9.92 13.21
N THR A 32 5.57 9.27 12.72
CA THR A 32 6.59 9.93 11.92
C THR A 32 6.03 10.08 10.50
N THR A 33 5.85 11.32 10.04
CA THR A 33 5.30 11.66 8.73
C THR A 33 6.28 11.31 7.60
N GLY A 34 6.50 10.01 7.39
CA GLY A 34 7.09 9.47 6.18
C GLY A 34 5.95 9.04 5.27
N ARG A 35 5.78 9.72 4.13
CA ARG A 35 4.79 9.35 3.09
C ARG A 35 5.18 7.99 2.50
N THR A 36 4.85 6.93 3.20
CA THR A 36 4.98 5.57 2.69
C THR A 36 3.75 5.34 1.84
N ILE A 37 3.91 5.20 0.53
CA ILE A 37 2.83 4.72 -0.33
C ILE A 37 2.54 3.30 0.16
N SER A 38 1.49 3.13 0.98
CA SER A 38 1.05 1.82 1.45
C SER A 38 0.54 1.03 0.26
N GLN A 39 1.45 0.39 -0.49
CA GLN A 39 1.09 -0.51 -1.55
C GLN A 39 0.46 -1.76 -0.92
N MET A 40 -0.80 -2.02 -1.25
CA MET A 40 -1.51 -3.19 -0.76
C MET A 40 -0.85 -4.46 -1.32
N PHE A 41 -0.69 -5.48 -0.48
CA PHE A 41 -0.27 -6.81 -0.94
C PHE A 41 -1.42 -7.52 -1.67
N ASN A 42 -1.07 -8.43 -2.57
CA ASN A 42 -2.07 -9.22 -3.29
C ASN A 42 -2.60 -10.38 -2.43
N THR A 43 -3.68 -10.13 -1.68
CA THR A 43 -4.30 -11.13 -0.80
C THR A 43 -4.99 -12.27 -1.55
N ALA A 44 -5.27 -12.12 -2.85
CA ALA A 44 -5.87 -13.20 -3.65
C ALA A 44 -4.95 -14.44 -3.72
N PHE A 45 -3.63 -14.26 -3.58
CA PHE A 45 -2.68 -15.36 -3.55
C PHE A 45 -2.79 -16.25 -2.32
N LEU A 46 -3.49 -15.82 -1.27
CA LEU A 46 -3.81 -16.67 -0.12
C LEU A 46 -4.98 -17.63 -0.39
N GLN A 47 -5.70 -17.48 -1.51
CA GLN A 47 -6.74 -18.43 -1.94
C GLN A 47 -6.14 -19.68 -2.60
N ASP A 48 -4.92 -19.58 -3.13
CA ASP A 48 -4.18 -20.72 -3.65
C ASP A 48 -3.57 -21.51 -2.48
N THR A 49 -3.98 -22.76 -2.33
CA THR A 49 -3.58 -23.62 -1.21
C THR A 49 -2.07 -23.86 -1.14
N ASP A 50 -1.39 -23.99 -2.28
CA ASP A 50 0.06 -24.22 -2.34
C ASP A 50 0.82 -22.96 -1.90
N ARG A 51 0.43 -21.79 -2.41
CA ARG A 51 0.99 -20.50 -2.00
C ARG A 51 0.68 -20.17 -0.54
N LEU A 52 -0.50 -20.48 -0.05
CA LEU A 52 -0.87 -20.30 1.36
C LEU A 52 0.02 -21.14 2.27
N ASN A 53 0.30 -22.39 1.88
CA ASN A 53 1.20 -23.27 2.64
C ASN A 53 2.64 -22.75 2.62
N LYS A 54 3.13 -22.29 1.46
CA LYS A 54 4.43 -21.62 1.36
C LYS A 54 4.51 -20.37 2.25
N PHE A 55 3.45 -19.58 2.29
CA PHE A 55 3.34 -18.41 3.18
C PHE A 55 3.45 -18.81 4.65
N LYS A 56 2.70 -19.82 5.08
CA LYS A 56 2.75 -20.32 6.46
C LYS A 56 4.14 -20.80 6.84
N ILE A 57 4.80 -21.59 5.97
CA ILE A 57 6.13 -22.13 6.25
C ILE A 57 7.17 -21.00 6.35
N ALA A 58 7.21 -20.09 5.38
CA ALA A 58 8.15 -18.98 5.38
C ALA A 58 7.95 -18.05 6.58
N LEU A 59 6.69 -17.79 6.96
CA LEU A 59 6.35 -17.01 8.13
C LEU A 59 6.84 -17.70 9.41
N SER A 60 6.50 -18.99 9.59
CA SER A 60 6.92 -19.78 10.75
C SER A 60 8.45 -19.81 10.90
N ASN A 61 9.18 -20.01 9.80
CA ASN A 61 10.65 -20.03 9.82
C ASN A 61 11.22 -18.68 10.27
N LYS A 62 10.67 -17.56 9.78
CA LYS A 62 11.09 -16.21 10.19
C LYS A 62 10.75 -15.89 11.62
N PHE A 63 9.61 -16.36 12.12
CA PHE A 63 9.25 -16.20 13.53
C PHE A 63 10.11 -17.06 14.45
N GLN A 64 10.53 -18.25 14.01
CA GLN A 64 11.48 -19.07 14.76
C GLN A 64 12.82 -18.35 14.89
N ALA A 65 13.40 -17.90 13.78
CA ALA A 65 14.65 -17.14 13.78
C ALA A 65 14.56 -15.86 14.64
N LEU A 66 13.40 -15.18 14.59
CA LEU A 66 13.15 -14.01 15.42
C LEU A 66 13.04 -14.37 16.91
N HIS A 67 12.39 -15.48 17.25
CA HIS A 67 12.31 -15.95 18.64
C HIS A 67 13.70 -16.29 19.20
N ASP A 68 14.54 -16.95 18.40
CA ASP A 68 15.90 -17.31 18.81
C ASP A 68 16.74 -16.03 19.06
N LEU A 69 16.63 -15.03 18.18
CA LEU A 69 17.27 -13.71 18.35
C LEU A 69 16.78 -12.96 19.60
N LEU A 70 15.49 -13.06 19.93
CA LEU A 70 14.89 -12.40 21.09
C LEU A 70 15.29 -13.05 22.43
N ASN A 71 15.76 -14.30 22.42
CA ASN A 71 16.20 -15.00 23.62
C ASN A 71 17.69 -14.79 23.92
N GLU A 72 18.50 -14.45 22.90
CA GLU A 72 19.93 -14.19 23.06
C GLU A 72 20.23 -12.75 23.48
N GLU A 73 19.44 -11.77 23.04
CA GLU A 73 19.72 -10.35 23.22
C GLU A 73 18.65 -9.70 24.11
N GLY A 74 19.05 -8.92 25.12
CA GLY A 74 18.16 -8.18 26.03
C GLY A 74 17.45 -7.03 25.31
N THR A 75 16.67 -7.34 24.28
CA THR A 75 16.13 -6.39 23.34
C THR A 75 14.99 -5.59 23.96
N THR A 76 14.95 -4.30 23.63
CA THR A 76 13.88 -3.42 24.09
C THR A 76 12.54 -3.85 23.50
N MET A 77 11.44 -3.75 24.26
CA MET A 77 10.08 -4.08 23.81
C MET A 77 9.69 -3.44 22.46
N LYS A 78 10.26 -2.27 22.14
CA LYS A 78 10.11 -1.57 20.86
C LYS A 78 10.80 -2.31 19.71
N GLY A 79 12.01 -2.84 19.92
CA GLY A 79 12.73 -3.65 18.95
C GLY A 79 11.98 -4.92 18.60
N ASN A 80 11.39 -5.59 19.60
CA ASN A 80 10.63 -6.82 19.40
C ASN A 80 9.40 -6.58 18.50
N LEU A 81 8.68 -5.48 18.75
CA LEU A 81 7.56 -5.08 17.90
C LEU A 81 8.01 -4.75 16.47
N MET A 82 9.20 -4.17 16.31
CA MET A 82 9.76 -3.85 15.00
C MET A 82 10.12 -5.12 14.22
N GLY A 83 10.80 -6.07 14.87
CA GLY A 83 11.13 -7.36 14.26
C GLY A 83 9.88 -8.15 13.86
N ILE A 84 8.84 -8.19 14.69
CA ILE A 84 7.57 -8.84 14.34
C ILE A 84 6.94 -8.20 13.10
N LYS A 85 6.90 -6.86 13.07
CA LYS A 85 6.38 -6.11 11.91
C LYS A 85 7.20 -6.43 10.66
N GLU A 86 8.52 -6.50 10.78
CA GLU A 86 9.44 -6.77 9.68
C GLU A 86 9.31 -8.20 9.15
N ALA A 87 9.25 -9.20 10.02
CA ALA A 87 9.05 -10.60 9.64
C ALA A 87 7.76 -10.79 8.83
N ILE A 88 6.65 -10.19 9.30
CA ILE A 88 5.36 -10.23 8.59
C ILE A 88 5.48 -9.48 7.25
N THR A 89 6.01 -8.27 7.26
CA THR A 89 6.08 -7.41 6.06
C THR A 89 6.99 -8.01 4.99
N SER A 90 8.13 -8.58 5.38
CA SER A 90 9.08 -9.26 4.48
C SER A 90 8.45 -10.50 3.84
N THR A 91 7.78 -11.34 4.64
CA THR A 91 7.09 -12.54 4.11
C THR A 91 5.99 -12.19 3.11
N CYS A 92 5.23 -11.12 3.40
CA CYS A 92 4.23 -10.59 2.48
C CYS A 92 4.86 -10.11 1.16
N HIS A 93 6.02 -9.44 1.18
CA HIS A 93 6.71 -9.03 -0.05
C HIS A 93 7.18 -10.23 -0.88
N GLU A 94 7.79 -11.23 -0.26
CA GLU A 94 8.35 -12.40 -0.95
C GLU A 94 7.28 -13.25 -1.63
N ILE A 95 6.14 -13.46 -0.97
CA ILE A 95 5.18 -14.48 -1.38
C ILE A 95 3.92 -13.86 -2.01
N LEU A 96 3.41 -12.78 -1.44
CA LEU A 96 2.21 -12.12 -1.94
C LEU A 96 2.57 -11.06 -2.99
N GLY A 97 3.70 -10.37 -2.80
CA GLY A 97 4.07 -9.23 -3.63
C GLY A 97 3.02 -8.11 -3.60
N HIS A 98 3.34 -6.99 -4.24
CA HIS A 98 2.40 -5.88 -4.32
C HIS A 98 1.28 -6.17 -5.31
N LYS A 99 0.08 -5.71 -4.96
CA LYS A 99 -1.05 -5.65 -5.88
C LYS A 99 -0.63 -4.76 -7.04
N LYS A 100 -0.53 -5.34 -8.23
CA LYS A 100 -0.31 -4.57 -9.45
C LYS A 100 -1.50 -3.66 -9.64
N HIS A 101 -1.27 -2.35 -9.55
CA HIS A 101 -2.23 -1.40 -10.05
C HIS A 101 -2.21 -1.55 -11.56
N HIS A 102 -3.23 -2.19 -12.12
CA HIS A 102 -3.55 -1.99 -13.53
C HIS A 102 -3.85 -0.51 -13.67
N HIS A 103 -2.86 0.26 -14.11
CA HIS A 103 -3.15 1.60 -14.54
C HIS A 103 -4.11 1.43 -15.71
N LYS A 104 -5.36 1.83 -15.54
CA LYS A 104 -6.21 2.06 -16.69
C LYS A 104 -5.42 3.05 -17.54
N GLU A 105 -5.12 2.71 -18.79
CA GLU A 105 -4.42 3.56 -19.77
C GLU A 105 -5.23 4.82 -20.14
N CYS A 106 -5.91 5.42 -19.19
CA CYS A 106 -6.62 6.69 -19.34
C CYS A 106 -5.66 7.88 -19.40
N ILE A 107 -4.34 7.67 -19.28
CA ILE A 107 -3.32 8.72 -19.36
C ILE A 107 -2.46 8.45 -20.59
N THR A 108 -2.96 8.82 -21.75
CA THR A 108 -2.15 8.98 -22.97
C THR A 108 -1.17 10.14 -22.75
N VAL A 109 0.04 10.09 -23.32
CA VAL A 109 1.04 11.19 -23.22
C VAL A 109 0.42 12.54 -23.63
N ASP A 110 -0.39 12.54 -24.69
CA ASP A 110 -1.18 13.69 -25.17
C ASP A 110 -2.08 14.34 -24.09
N ARG A 111 -2.57 13.56 -23.10
CA ARG A 111 -3.38 14.10 -22.00
C ARG A 111 -2.54 14.85 -20.98
N LEU A 112 -1.33 14.37 -20.68
CA LEU A 112 -0.43 15.04 -19.74
C LEU A 112 -0.04 16.42 -20.28
N ASP A 113 0.26 16.50 -21.57
CA ASP A 113 0.54 17.75 -22.26
C ASP A 113 -0.66 18.72 -22.15
N LYS A 114 -1.88 18.25 -22.42
CA LYS A 114 -3.10 19.07 -22.28
C LYS A 114 -3.36 19.55 -20.85
N ILE A 115 -3.07 18.73 -19.84
CA ILE A 115 -3.15 19.14 -18.42
C ILE A 115 -2.13 20.24 -18.13
N GLN A 116 -0.91 20.10 -18.66
CA GLN A 116 0.14 21.10 -18.46
C GLN A 116 -0.21 22.42 -19.16
N VAL A 117 -0.71 22.37 -20.40
CA VAL A 117 -1.21 23.55 -21.13
C VAL A 117 -2.29 24.27 -20.32
N ARG A 118 -3.29 23.54 -19.80
CA ARG A 118 -4.35 24.13 -18.96
C ARG A 118 -3.78 24.79 -17.70
N ARG A 119 -2.80 24.17 -17.04
CA ARG A 119 -2.13 24.72 -15.85
C ARG A 119 -1.39 26.02 -16.18
N ASN A 120 -0.67 26.06 -17.30
CA ASN A 120 0.05 27.25 -17.73
C ASN A 120 -0.91 28.41 -18.02
N LYS A 121 -2.05 28.14 -18.69
CA LYS A 121 -3.10 29.15 -18.92
C LYS A 121 -3.76 29.62 -17.62
N LYS A 122 -3.93 28.73 -16.64
CA LYS A 122 -4.43 29.10 -15.32
C LYS A 122 -3.45 30.03 -14.58
N ALA A 123 -2.15 29.73 -14.65
CA ALA A 123 -1.12 30.58 -14.07
C ALA A 123 -1.12 31.98 -14.69
N ALA A 124 -1.36 32.10 -16.01
CA ALA A 124 -1.46 33.40 -16.68
C ALA A 124 -2.60 34.27 -16.13
N ILE A 125 -3.76 33.68 -15.82
CA ILE A 125 -4.87 34.38 -15.15
C ILE A 125 -4.41 34.89 -13.77
N ASP A 126 -3.79 34.01 -12.99
CA ASP A 126 -3.42 34.30 -11.60
C ASP A 126 -2.30 35.39 -11.53
N THR A 127 -1.50 35.56 -12.59
CA THR A 127 -0.48 36.62 -12.71
C THR A 127 -0.95 37.91 -13.38
N SER A 128 -2.16 37.93 -13.95
CA SER A 128 -2.66 39.08 -14.73
C SER A 128 -2.96 40.28 -13.82
N ARG A 129 -2.69 41.50 -14.29
CA ARG A 129 -2.82 42.73 -13.48
C ARG A 129 -3.94 43.62 -13.94
N THR A 130 -4.24 43.65 -15.24
CA THR A 130 -5.31 44.47 -15.80
C THR A 130 -6.56 43.64 -16.11
N ARG A 131 -7.72 44.29 -16.15
CA ARG A 131 -9.00 43.63 -16.42
C ARG A 131 -9.06 43.00 -17.82
N GLU A 132 -8.38 43.62 -18.78
CA GLU A 132 -8.31 43.14 -20.16
C GLU A 132 -7.41 41.89 -20.28
N GLU A 133 -6.26 41.88 -19.61
CA GLU A 133 -5.39 40.70 -19.49
C GLU A 133 -6.13 39.52 -18.85
N ILE A 134 -6.84 39.78 -17.75
CA ILE A 134 -7.66 38.75 -17.08
C ILE A 134 -8.70 38.19 -18.05
N PHE A 135 -9.42 39.05 -18.78
CA PHE A 135 -10.45 38.59 -19.72
C PHE A 135 -9.87 37.70 -20.82
N LYS A 136 -8.72 38.11 -21.40
CA LYS A 136 -8.03 37.33 -22.43
C LYS A 136 -7.51 35.99 -21.88
N ALA A 137 -6.84 36.00 -20.73
CA ALA A 137 -6.33 34.78 -20.10
C ALA A 137 -7.47 33.82 -19.69
N GLN A 138 -8.61 34.36 -19.26
CA GLN A 138 -9.81 33.58 -18.94
C GLN A 138 -10.37 32.88 -20.18
N ALA A 139 -10.41 33.57 -21.32
CA ALA A 139 -10.84 32.99 -22.59
C ALA A 139 -9.91 31.83 -23.02
N GLU A 140 -8.59 32.03 -22.95
CA GLU A 140 -7.61 31.01 -23.30
C GLU A 140 -7.67 29.78 -22.38
N TYR A 141 -7.86 29.98 -21.08
CA TYR A 141 -8.07 28.88 -20.13
C TYR A 141 -9.35 28.11 -20.42
N THR A 142 -10.42 28.82 -20.81
CA THR A 142 -11.72 28.21 -21.10
C THR A 142 -11.61 27.28 -22.31
N GLU A 143 -10.91 27.69 -23.38
CA GLU A 143 -10.69 26.83 -24.54
C GLU A 143 -9.79 25.63 -24.21
N ALA A 144 -8.68 25.84 -23.49
CA ALA A 144 -7.81 24.74 -23.07
C ALA A 144 -8.54 23.72 -22.17
N ASN A 145 -9.45 24.18 -21.30
CA ASN A 145 -10.26 23.31 -20.46
C ASN A 145 -11.27 22.50 -21.28
N LYS A 146 -11.95 23.12 -22.27
CA LYS A 146 -12.85 22.41 -23.19
C LYS A 146 -12.12 21.33 -23.98
N GLU A 147 -10.91 21.62 -24.47
CA GLU A 147 -10.10 20.65 -25.21
C GLU A 147 -9.71 19.45 -24.33
N LEU A 148 -9.28 19.72 -23.09
CA LEU A 148 -9.00 18.66 -22.12
C LEU A 148 -10.26 17.80 -21.87
N ASP A 149 -11.42 18.42 -21.65
CA ASP A 149 -12.68 17.70 -21.43
C ASP A 149 -13.07 16.83 -22.64
N ARG A 150 -12.90 17.34 -23.87
CA ARG A 150 -13.11 16.55 -25.10
C ARG A 150 -12.16 15.36 -25.15
N SER A 151 -10.88 15.55 -24.85
CA SER A 151 -9.88 14.46 -24.86
C SER A 151 -10.23 13.36 -23.85
N ILE A 152 -10.71 13.73 -22.65
CA ILE A 152 -11.15 12.79 -21.61
C ILE A 152 -12.34 11.96 -22.10
N ARG A 153 -13.31 12.59 -22.76
CA ARG A 153 -14.47 11.90 -23.34
C ARG A 153 -14.06 10.92 -24.44
N THR A 154 -13.19 11.34 -25.35
CA THR A 154 -12.70 10.48 -26.44
C THR A 154 -11.92 9.30 -25.91
N ASN A 155 -11.02 9.50 -24.95
CA ASN A 155 -10.25 8.42 -24.35
C ASN A 155 -11.16 7.42 -23.61
N ARG A 156 -12.14 7.92 -22.85
CA ARG A 156 -13.14 7.04 -22.21
C ARG A 156 -13.88 6.18 -23.23
N ARG A 157 -14.22 6.73 -24.40
CA ARG A 157 -14.88 5.98 -25.48
C ARG A 157 -13.95 4.90 -26.05
N LYS A 158 -12.72 5.26 -26.42
CA LYS A 158 -11.71 4.31 -26.93
C LYS A 158 -11.48 3.15 -25.97
N TYR A 159 -11.29 3.44 -24.67
CA TYR A 159 -11.11 2.41 -23.65
C TYR A 159 -12.27 1.41 -23.58
N VAL A 160 -13.52 1.88 -23.72
CA VAL A 160 -14.70 1.00 -23.73
C VAL A 160 -14.75 0.17 -25.02
N GLU A 161 -14.41 0.77 -26.17
CA GLU A 161 -14.34 0.08 -27.46
C GLU A 161 -13.26 -1.02 -27.44
N ASP A 162 -12.07 -0.73 -26.92
CA ASP A 162 -10.96 -1.70 -26.80
C ASP A 162 -11.34 -2.88 -25.90
N LEU A 163 -12.03 -2.61 -24.77
CA LEU A 163 -12.56 -3.66 -23.89
C LEU A 163 -13.60 -4.53 -24.59
N ALA A 164 -14.53 -3.91 -25.34
CA ALA A 164 -15.55 -4.64 -26.09
C ALA A 164 -14.90 -5.53 -27.16
N MET A 165 -13.90 -5.00 -27.88
CA MET A 165 -13.18 -5.73 -28.92
C MET A 165 -12.37 -6.91 -28.36
N ALA A 166 -11.76 -6.73 -27.18
CA ALA A 166 -11.06 -7.81 -26.47
C ALA A 166 -12.03 -8.90 -26.01
N ALA A 167 -13.21 -8.53 -25.50
CA ALA A 167 -14.25 -9.48 -25.12
C ALA A 167 -14.80 -10.26 -26.32
N GLU A 168 -15.03 -9.60 -27.46
CA GLU A 168 -15.46 -10.26 -28.70
C GLU A 168 -14.42 -11.28 -29.20
N LYS A 169 -13.14 -10.91 -29.19
CA LYS A 169 -12.05 -11.82 -29.58
C LYS A 169 -11.93 -13.04 -28.66
N ALA A 170 -12.21 -12.89 -27.37
CA ALA A 170 -12.15 -13.99 -26.40
C ALA A 170 -13.35 -14.96 -26.51
N ALA A 171 -14.45 -14.53 -27.12
CA ALA A 171 -15.66 -15.35 -27.33
C ALA A 171 -15.66 -16.10 -28.67
N ARG A 172 -14.74 -15.77 -29.58
CA ARG A 172 -14.51 -16.51 -30.84
C ARG A 172 -13.50 -17.63 -30.62
#